data_AF-A0AAW6E375-F1
#
_entry.id   AF-A0AAW6E375-F1
#
_cell.length_a   1.000
_cell.length_b   1.000
_cell.length_c   1.000
_cell.angle_alpha   90.00
_cell.angle_beta   90.00
_cell.angle_gamma   90.00
#
_symmetry.space_group_name_H-M   'P 1'
#
loop_
_entity.id
_entity.type
_entity.pdbx_description
1 polymer ?
#
loop_
_entity_poly.entity_id
_entity_poly.type
_entity_poly.pdbx_seq_one_letter_code
_entity_poly.pdbx_strand_id
1 'polypeptide(L)'
;MKAFSVLFQERNSPIIIYNGKTVYRYLRCTEKGKYILKFRNIKTRAKRMQFFMVHLLKMDGEIYVNDKPFLVPKTKFPQLAINEEELRNCRSIIISLTSGYFTICNGEDTSGEGLYADSLIFGAAITIDRLDEGWFRLNCNDTENDDDFDDLIFEMKVETNDRMIDIIEEWQPRY
;
A
#
# COMPACT_ATOMS: atom_id res chain seq x y z
N MET A 1 -16.56 -10.69 13.08
CA MET A 1 -15.74 -11.24 11.99
C MET A 1 -14.41 -11.74 12.56
N LYS A 2 -13.48 -12.30 11.78
CA LYS A 2 -12.07 -12.44 12.21
C LYS A 2 -11.28 -11.30 11.59
N ALA A 3 -10.37 -10.68 12.35
CA ALA A 3 -9.49 -9.65 11.81
C ALA A 3 -8.63 -10.22 10.66
N PHE A 4 -8.37 -9.42 9.63
CA PHE A 4 -7.58 -9.86 8.48
C PHE A 4 -6.14 -10.26 8.86
N SER A 5 -5.56 -9.68 9.91
CA SER A 5 -4.27 -10.11 10.46
C SER A 5 -4.25 -11.60 10.83
N VAL A 6 -5.32 -12.08 11.46
CA VAL A 6 -5.48 -13.51 11.81
C VAL A 6 -5.65 -14.34 10.54
N LEU A 7 -6.44 -13.87 9.58
CA LEU A 7 -6.66 -14.58 8.32
C LEU A 7 -5.37 -14.75 7.51
N PHE A 8 -4.53 -13.71 7.42
CA PHE A 8 -3.22 -13.80 6.77
C PHE A 8 -2.28 -14.76 7.49
N GLN A 9 -2.30 -14.79 8.82
CA GLN A 9 -1.49 -15.71 9.63
C GLN A 9 -1.93 -17.16 9.46
N GLU A 10 -3.24 -17.45 9.54
CA GLU A 10 -3.80 -18.80 9.37
C GLU A 10 -3.48 -19.36 7.98
N ARG A 11 -3.42 -18.50 6.96
CA ARG A 11 -3.05 -18.88 5.59
C ARG A 11 -1.54 -18.86 5.33
N ASN A 12 -0.75 -18.35 6.27
CA ASN A 12 0.69 -18.11 6.10
C ASN A 12 1.01 -17.43 4.76
N SER A 13 0.22 -16.43 4.39
CA SER A 13 0.28 -15.78 3.08
C SER A 13 -0.06 -14.30 3.20
N PRO A 14 0.62 -13.39 2.47
CA PRO A 14 0.23 -11.99 2.37
C PRO A 14 -1.00 -11.78 1.46
N ILE A 15 -1.48 -12.84 0.80
CA ILE A 15 -2.67 -12.83 -0.06
C ILE A 15 -3.61 -13.95 0.34
N ILE A 16 -4.89 -13.64 0.43
CA ILE A 16 -5.94 -14.61 0.70
C ILE A 16 -7.12 -14.39 -0.26
N ILE A 17 -7.95 -15.43 -0.41
CA ILE A 17 -9.29 -15.28 -0.98
C ILE A 17 -10.29 -15.19 0.18
N TYR A 18 -11.07 -14.11 0.19
CA TYR A 18 -12.09 -13.83 1.19
C TYR A 18 -13.37 -13.36 0.50
N ASN A 19 -14.50 -14.02 0.77
CA ASN A 19 -15.80 -13.75 0.13
C ASN A 19 -15.73 -13.65 -1.41
N GLY A 20 -14.91 -14.50 -2.04
CA GLY A 20 -14.73 -14.53 -3.50
C GLY A 20 -13.85 -13.41 -4.07
N LYS A 21 -13.29 -12.54 -3.23
CA LYS A 21 -12.35 -11.48 -3.62
C LYS A 21 -10.93 -11.82 -3.18
N THR A 22 -9.95 -11.38 -3.96
CA THR A 22 -8.55 -11.38 -3.55
C THR A 22 -8.30 -10.23 -2.60
N VAL A 23 -7.73 -10.54 -1.43
CA VAL A 23 -7.38 -9.56 -0.40
C VAL A 23 -5.87 -9.62 -0.15
N TYR A 24 -5.25 -8.44 -0.14
CA TYR A 24 -3.82 -8.25 -0.03
C TYR A 24 -3.48 -7.59 1.30
N ARG A 25 -2.44 -8.09 1.96
CA ARG A 25 -1.83 -7.43 3.12
C ARG A 25 -0.92 -6.29 2.69
N TYR A 26 -0.19 -6.50 1.59
CA TYR A 26 0.69 -5.53 0.97
C TYR A 26 0.95 -5.92 -0.49
N LEU A 27 1.37 -4.94 -1.28
CA LEU A 27 1.89 -5.13 -2.64
C LEU A 27 3.41 -5.02 -2.58
N ARG A 28 4.16 -5.98 -3.11
CA ARG A 28 5.63 -5.98 -3.07
C ARG A 28 6.21 -5.77 -4.46
N CYS A 29 7.06 -4.75 -4.60
CA CYS A 29 7.77 -4.49 -5.84
C CYS A 29 9.26 -4.84 -5.72
N THR A 30 9.73 -5.81 -6.51
CA THR A 30 11.12 -6.26 -6.57
C THR A 30 11.82 -5.92 -7.89
N GLU A 31 11.06 -5.62 -8.93
CA GLU A 31 11.59 -5.31 -10.26
C GLU A 31 12.30 -3.95 -10.22
N LYS A 32 13.49 -3.88 -10.81
CA LYS A 32 14.25 -2.63 -10.85
C LYS A 32 13.69 -1.70 -11.92
N GLY A 33 13.76 -0.39 -11.67
CA GLY A 33 13.31 0.60 -12.63
C GLY A 33 12.67 1.82 -11.98
N LYS A 34 12.06 2.64 -12.82
CA LYS A 34 11.37 3.86 -12.42
C LYS A 34 9.86 3.60 -12.38
N TYR A 35 9.27 3.88 -11.24
CA TYR A 35 7.84 3.77 -10.97
C TYR A 35 7.28 5.17 -10.76
N ILE A 36 6.25 5.53 -11.52
CA ILE A 36 5.52 6.78 -11.32
C ILE A 36 4.12 6.41 -10.85
N LEU A 37 3.85 6.62 -9.57
CA LEU A 37 2.54 6.43 -8.96
C LEU A 37 1.78 7.75 -9.07
N LYS A 38 0.58 7.73 -9.66
CA LYS A 38 -0.35 8.86 -9.67
C LYS A 38 -1.58 8.51 -8.86
N PHE A 39 -2.17 9.49 -8.20
CA PHE A 39 -3.27 9.26 -7.27
C PHE A 39 -4.49 10.09 -7.62
N ARG A 40 -5.68 9.53 -7.35
CA ARG A 40 -6.93 10.25 -7.23
C ARG A 40 -7.57 9.82 -5.92
N ASN A 41 -7.79 10.76 -5.01
CA ASN A 41 -8.50 10.45 -3.78
C ASN A 41 -10.00 10.33 -4.05
N ILE A 42 -10.65 9.32 -3.45
CA ILE A 42 -12.08 9.07 -3.64
C ILE A 42 -12.84 9.35 -2.35
N LYS A 43 -12.50 8.63 -1.27
CA LYS A 43 -13.21 8.72 0.00
C LYS A 43 -12.34 8.17 1.13
N THR A 44 -12.52 8.72 2.32
CA THR A 44 -12.03 8.14 3.57
C THR A 44 -13.22 8.05 4.52
N ARG A 45 -13.39 6.93 5.22
CA ARG A 45 -14.44 6.75 6.22
C ARG A 45 -13.96 5.97 7.46
N ALA A 46 -12.74 6.23 7.89
CA ALA A 46 -12.19 5.63 9.10
C ALA A 46 -12.49 6.47 10.36
N LYS A 47 -12.49 5.83 11.53
CA LYS A 47 -12.49 6.54 12.82
C LYS A 47 -11.13 7.14 13.16
N ARG A 48 -10.07 6.52 12.65
CA ARG A 48 -8.67 6.90 12.87
C ARG A 48 -7.99 7.26 11.56
N MET A 49 -6.94 8.06 11.65
CA MET A 49 -6.19 8.53 10.48
C MET A 49 -5.60 7.34 9.71
N GLN A 50 -5.86 7.33 8.40
CA GLN A 50 -5.33 6.32 7.49
C GLN A 50 -4.09 6.81 6.76
N PHE A 51 -3.27 5.86 6.32
CA PHE A 51 -2.01 6.13 5.64
C PHE A 51 -1.84 5.27 4.40
N PHE A 52 -1.32 5.88 3.34
CA PHE A 52 -0.61 5.18 2.28
C PHE A 52 0.85 5.01 2.72
N MET A 53 1.30 3.76 2.82
CA MET A 53 2.61 3.41 3.34
C MET A 53 3.47 2.76 2.27
N VAL A 54 4.74 3.17 2.18
CA VAL A 54 5.77 2.51 1.39
C VAL A 54 6.94 2.12 2.29
N HIS A 55 7.10 0.82 2.55
CA HIS A 55 8.25 0.30 3.30
C HIS A 55 9.43 0.06 2.36
N LEU A 56 10.63 0.49 2.75
CA LEU A 56 11.82 0.60 1.89
C LEU A 56 12.91 -0.41 2.31
N LEU A 57 12.57 -1.69 2.35
CA LEU A 57 13.44 -2.71 2.93
C LEU A 57 14.65 -3.03 2.05
N LYS A 58 15.84 -2.59 2.51
CA LYS A 58 17.12 -2.69 1.78
C LYS A 58 17.05 -2.04 0.39
N MET A 59 16.15 -1.08 0.24
CA MET A 59 15.96 -0.37 -1.02
C MET A 59 17.10 0.63 -1.21
N ASP A 60 17.71 0.59 -2.39
CA ASP A 60 18.56 1.67 -2.88
C ASP A 60 17.89 2.38 -4.05
N GLY A 61 18.09 3.69 -4.12
CA GLY A 61 17.60 4.54 -5.19
C GLY A 61 17.03 5.87 -4.68
N GLU A 62 16.13 6.46 -5.47
CA GLU A 62 15.61 7.81 -5.23
C GLU A 62 14.09 7.81 -5.13
N ILE A 63 13.56 8.66 -4.26
CA ILE A 63 12.13 8.83 -4.08
C ILE A 63 11.81 10.31 -4.20
N TYR A 64 10.75 10.64 -4.95
CA TYR A 64 10.20 11.99 -5.03
C TYR A 64 8.72 11.96 -4.72
N VAL A 65 8.25 12.92 -3.91
CA VAL A 65 6.83 13.13 -3.64
C VAL A 65 6.46 14.51 -4.17
N ASN A 66 5.50 14.59 -5.08
CA ASN A 66 5.14 15.83 -5.77
C ASN A 66 6.37 16.56 -6.35
N ASP A 67 7.23 15.82 -7.05
CA ASP A 67 8.49 16.26 -7.65
C ASP A 67 9.56 16.78 -6.67
N LYS A 68 9.32 16.68 -5.35
CA LYS A 68 10.29 17.03 -4.32
C LYS A 68 11.03 15.79 -3.84
N PRO A 69 12.36 15.85 -3.69
CA PRO A 69 13.13 14.71 -3.20
C PRO A 69 12.70 14.34 -1.78
N PHE A 70 12.44 13.07 -1.56
CA PHE A 70 12.17 12.49 -0.25
C PHE A 70 13.48 11.89 0.29
N LEU A 71 13.96 12.42 1.41
CA LEU A 71 15.13 11.90 2.09
C LEU A 71 14.72 10.67 2.91
N VAL A 72 15.15 9.50 2.46
CA VAL A 72 14.89 8.23 3.14
C VAL A 72 15.43 8.29 4.58
N PRO A 73 14.59 8.08 5.61
CA PRO A 73 15.04 8.12 7.00
C PRO A 73 16.09 7.05 7.28
N LYS A 74 17.14 7.38 8.03
CA LYS A 74 18.18 6.44 8.47
C LYS A 74 17.74 5.66 9.71
N THR A 75 16.66 4.89 9.58
CA THR A 75 16.10 4.06 10.67
C THR A 75 16.26 2.58 10.36
N LYS A 76 15.99 1.71 11.35
CA LYS A 76 15.99 0.25 11.16
C LYS A 76 14.95 -0.22 10.14
N PHE A 77 13.85 0.52 10.02
CA PHE A 77 12.73 0.23 9.12
C PHE A 77 12.36 1.52 8.37
N PRO A 78 13.12 1.86 7.30
CA PRO A 78 12.87 3.07 6.53
C PRO A 78 11.56 2.95 5.75
N GLN A 79 10.81 4.04 5.71
CA GLN A 79 9.50 4.09 5.08
C GLN A 79 9.10 5.52 4.70
N LEU A 80 8.23 5.62 3.70
CA LEU A 80 7.44 6.80 3.37
C LEU A 80 6.02 6.55 3.88
N ALA A 81 5.50 7.49 4.66
CA ALA A 81 4.12 7.49 5.14
C ALA A 81 3.45 8.77 4.63
N ILE A 82 2.29 8.63 4.00
CA ILE A 82 1.46 9.75 3.54
C ILE A 82 0.08 9.55 4.14
N ASN A 83 -0.35 10.46 5.01
CA ASN A 83 -1.68 10.36 5.61
C ASN A 83 -2.78 10.68 4.59
N GLU A 84 -4.03 10.37 4.91
CA GLU A 84 -5.19 10.60 4.04
C GLU A 84 -5.37 12.05 3.56
N GLU A 85 -4.98 13.06 4.35
CA GLU A 85 -5.07 14.47 3.98
C GLU A 85 -3.96 14.87 3.00
N GLU A 86 -2.75 14.39 3.25
CA GLU A 86 -1.60 14.55 2.35
C GLU A 86 -1.83 13.82 1.04
N LEU A 87 -2.44 12.63 1.09
CA LEU A 87 -2.75 11.81 -0.08
C LEU A 87 -3.74 12.51 -1.01
N ARG A 88 -4.72 13.27 -0.47
CA ARG A 88 -5.61 14.12 -1.28
C ARG A 88 -4.86 15.15 -2.13
N ASN A 89 -3.70 15.59 -1.66
CA ASN A 89 -2.85 16.57 -2.33
C ASN A 89 -1.63 15.94 -3.01
N CYS A 90 -1.51 14.61 -2.96
CA CYS A 90 -0.43 13.87 -3.60
C CYS A 90 -0.77 13.65 -5.08
N ARG A 91 -0.07 14.36 -5.96
CA ARG A 91 -0.18 14.21 -7.42
C ARG A 91 0.57 12.99 -7.89
N SER A 92 1.78 12.81 -7.37
CA SER A 92 2.61 11.67 -7.74
C SER A 92 3.68 11.33 -6.72
N ILE A 93 4.04 10.04 -6.70
CA ILE A 93 5.24 9.52 -6.06
C ILE A 93 6.08 8.86 -7.14
N ILE A 94 7.34 9.25 -7.25
CA ILE A 94 8.30 8.65 -8.16
C ILE A 94 9.27 7.81 -7.32
N ILE A 95 9.42 6.54 -7.65
CA ILE A 95 10.36 5.63 -6.99
C ILE A 95 11.29 5.08 -8.07
N SER A 96 12.57 5.43 -7.99
CA SER A 96 13.64 4.82 -8.80
C SER A 96 14.27 3.71 -7.98
N LEU A 97 13.98 2.45 -8.28
CA LEU A 97 14.52 1.28 -7.57
C LEU A 97 15.75 0.72 -8.28
N THR A 98 16.91 0.75 -7.64
CA THR A 98 18.16 0.19 -8.18
C THR A 98 18.56 -1.13 -7.51
N SER A 99 18.22 -1.30 -6.23
CA SER A 99 18.45 -2.51 -5.44
C SER A 99 17.37 -2.69 -4.36
N GLY A 100 17.24 -3.91 -3.84
CA GLY A 100 16.26 -4.24 -2.79
C GLY A 100 14.84 -4.35 -3.32
N TYR A 101 13.87 -3.98 -2.48
CA TYR A 101 12.45 -3.98 -2.81
C TYR A 101 11.72 -2.95 -1.95
N PHE A 102 10.53 -2.55 -2.40
CA PHE A 102 9.61 -1.78 -1.57
C PHE A 102 8.25 -2.47 -1.47
N THR A 103 7.50 -2.17 -0.43
CA THR A 103 6.13 -2.67 -0.27
C THR A 103 5.15 -1.55 -0.01
N ILE A 104 4.04 -1.55 -0.74
CA ILE A 104 2.91 -0.64 -0.54
C ILE A 104 1.86 -1.33 0.33
N CYS A 105 1.37 -0.66 1.36
CA CYS A 105 0.24 -1.12 2.17
C CYS A 105 -0.57 0.06 2.71
N ASN A 106 -1.76 -0.21 3.27
CA ASN A 106 -2.43 0.78 4.11
C ASN A 106 -1.89 0.70 5.53
N GLY A 107 -1.98 1.81 6.25
CA GLY A 107 -1.72 1.90 7.67
C GLY A 107 -2.81 2.69 8.36
N GLU A 108 -2.89 2.54 9.67
CA GLU A 108 -3.78 3.26 10.57
C GLU A 108 -2.95 3.81 11.73
N ASP A 109 -3.23 5.03 12.18
CA ASP A 109 -2.74 5.53 13.46
C ASP A 109 -3.59 4.98 14.61
N THR A 110 -3.20 3.80 15.10
CA THR A 110 -3.94 3.12 16.17
C THR A 110 -3.80 3.80 17.53
N SER A 111 -2.77 4.60 17.75
CA SER A 111 -2.54 5.32 19.02
C SER A 111 -3.20 6.69 19.08
N GLY A 112 -3.49 7.30 17.94
CA GLY A 112 -3.97 8.68 17.84
C GLY A 112 -2.86 9.73 18.04
N GLU A 113 -1.60 9.30 18.06
CA GLU A 113 -0.42 10.17 18.24
C GLU A 113 0.30 10.45 16.91
N GLY A 114 -0.32 10.14 15.77
CA GLY A 114 0.31 10.16 14.46
C GLY A 114 1.34 9.04 14.28
N LEU A 115 1.28 7.98 15.10
CA LEU A 115 2.22 6.88 15.07
C LEU A 115 1.63 5.74 14.22
N TYR A 116 2.16 5.60 13.02
CA TYR A 116 1.85 4.56 12.04
C TYR A 116 2.44 3.18 12.40
N ALA A 117 2.64 2.93 13.69
CA ALA A 117 3.21 1.70 14.19
C ALA A 117 2.37 0.54 13.62
N ASP A 118 3.02 -0.23 12.76
CA ASP A 118 2.62 -1.59 12.44
C ASP A 118 1.59 -1.85 11.33
N SER A 119 1.53 -0.95 10.33
CA SER A 119 0.81 -1.16 9.04
C SER A 119 0.99 -2.55 8.40
N LEU A 120 2.17 -3.17 8.54
CA LEU A 120 2.42 -4.50 8.00
C LEU A 120 1.91 -5.64 8.88
N ILE A 121 1.55 -5.44 10.15
CA ILE A 121 1.33 -6.54 11.12
C ILE A 121 -0.12 -6.61 11.62
N PHE A 122 -0.85 -5.50 11.71
CA PHE A 122 -2.07 -5.43 12.52
C PHE A 122 -3.39 -5.63 11.78
N GLY A 123 -3.37 -5.89 10.48
CA GLY A 123 -4.58 -6.36 9.77
C GLY A 123 -5.16 -5.38 8.77
N ALA A 124 -4.49 -4.26 8.54
CA ALA A 124 -4.60 -3.49 7.31
C ALA A 124 -4.67 -4.42 6.08
N ALA A 125 -5.75 -4.29 5.32
CA ALA A 125 -6.07 -5.16 4.19
C ALA A 125 -6.54 -4.34 3.00
N ILE A 126 -6.26 -4.81 1.80
CA ILE A 126 -6.55 -4.10 0.56
C ILE A 126 -7.29 -5.04 -0.39
N THR A 127 -8.40 -4.58 -0.94
CA THR A 127 -8.95 -5.13 -2.19
C THR A 127 -8.64 -4.18 -3.34
N ILE A 128 -8.52 -4.74 -4.55
CA ILE A 128 -8.13 -3.97 -5.73
C ILE A 128 -9.13 -4.22 -6.85
N ASP A 129 -9.78 -3.15 -7.29
CA ASP A 129 -10.64 -3.16 -8.48
C ASP A 129 -9.91 -2.55 -9.67
N ARG A 130 -10.01 -3.18 -10.84
CA ARG A 130 -9.48 -2.62 -12.09
C ARG A 130 -10.44 -1.58 -12.65
N LEU A 131 -9.89 -0.48 -13.09
CA LEU A 131 -10.60 0.59 -13.77
C LEU A 131 -10.03 0.79 -15.18
N ASP A 132 -10.60 1.75 -15.91
CA ASP A 132 -10.15 2.09 -17.26
C ASP A 132 -8.76 2.75 -17.27
N GLU A 133 -8.11 2.72 -18.43
CA GLU A 133 -6.84 3.43 -18.70
C GLU A 133 -5.69 3.11 -17.73
N GLY A 134 -5.68 1.91 -17.14
CA GLY A 134 -4.63 1.45 -16.23
C GLY A 134 -4.73 2.03 -14.81
N TRP A 135 -5.89 2.56 -14.43
CA TRP A 135 -6.18 2.91 -13.04
C TRP A 135 -6.64 1.69 -12.25
N PHE A 136 -6.28 1.67 -10.97
CA PHE A 136 -6.72 0.68 -10.00
C PHE A 136 -7.36 1.41 -8.83
N ARG A 137 -8.50 0.92 -8.33
CA ARG A 137 -9.06 1.38 -7.07
C ARG A 137 -8.58 0.47 -5.96
N LEU A 138 -7.95 1.06 -4.94
CA LEU A 138 -7.55 0.37 -3.72
C LEU A 138 -8.59 0.72 -2.67
N ASN A 139 -9.30 -0.30 -2.19
CA ASN A 139 -10.23 -0.19 -1.08
C ASN A 139 -9.53 -0.80 0.14
N CYS A 140 -9.23 0.03 1.13
CA CYS A 140 -8.48 -0.36 2.33
C CYS A 140 -9.43 -0.61 3.50
N ASN A 141 -9.06 -1.59 4.32
CA ASN A 141 -9.65 -1.87 5.63
C ASN A 141 -8.65 -1.50 6.72
N ASP A 142 -9.12 -0.96 7.83
CA ASP A 142 -8.32 -0.67 9.01
C ASP A 142 -8.28 -1.88 9.98
N THR A 143 -7.92 -1.65 11.25
CA THR A 143 -7.81 -2.72 12.27
C THR A 143 -9.15 -3.09 12.92
N GLU A 144 -10.23 -2.41 12.59
CA GLU A 144 -11.58 -2.81 12.98
C GLU A 144 -11.94 -4.17 12.37
N ASN A 145 -12.85 -4.87 13.04
CA ASN A 145 -13.19 -6.26 12.72
C ASN A 145 -14.44 -6.32 11.84
N ASP A 146 -14.38 -5.58 10.75
CA ASP A 146 -15.31 -5.49 9.63
C ASP A 146 -14.61 -5.85 8.30
N ASP A 147 -15.41 -5.96 7.23
CA ASP A 147 -14.97 -6.27 5.87
C ASP A 147 -15.57 -5.30 4.85
N ASP A 148 -15.85 -4.06 5.25
CA ASP A 148 -16.48 -3.08 4.37
C ASP A 148 -15.48 -2.40 3.41
N PHE A 149 -14.17 -2.44 3.75
CA PHE A 149 -13.08 -1.84 2.97
C PHE A 149 -13.36 -0.37 2.60
N ASP A 150 -14.01 0.41 3.48
CA ASP A 150 -14.37 1.81 3.19
C ASP A 150 -13.56 2.87 3.96
N ASP A 151 -12.57 2.41 4.75
CA ASP A 151 -11.70 3.24 5.60
C ASP A 151 -10.87 4.22 4.79
N LEU A 152 -10.21 3.74 3.75
CA LEU A 152 -9.47 4.56 2.79
C LEU A 152 -9.65 4.02 1.37
N ILE A 153 -10.25 4.82 0.51
CA ILE A 153 -10.46 4.51 -0.90
C ILE A 153 -9.75 5.55 -1.75
N PHE A 154 -8.82 5.08 -2.56
CA PHE A 154 -8.12 5.90 -3.55
C PHE A 154 -7.90 5.13 -4.84
N GLU A 155 -7.78 5.86 -5.93
CA GLU A 155 -7.33 5.28 -7.19
C GLU A 155 -5.85 5.58 -7.37
N MET A 156 -5.13 4.58 -7.85
CA MET A 156 -3.72 4.67 -8.18
C MET A 156 -3.52 4.23 -9.61
N LYS A 157 -2.77 5.01 -10.37
CA LYS A 157 -2.23 4.59 -11.66
C LYS A 157 -0.74 4.42 -11.51
N VAL A 158 -0.24 3.34 -12.09
CA VAL A 158 1.18 3.10 -12.18
C VAL A 158 1.61 3.35 -13.62
N GLU A 159 2.45 4.36 -13.82
CA GLU A 159 3.10 4.64 -15.09
C GLU A 159 4.54 4.10 -15.01
N THR A 160 4.75 2.95 -15.63
CA THR A 160 6.04 2.24 -15.71
C THR A 160 6.33 1.81 -17.14
N ASN A 161 7.52 1.25 -17.39
CA ASN A 161 7.63 0.16 -18.36
C ASN A 161 6.75 -1.00 -17.87
N ASP A 162 5.48 -1.07 -18.28
CA ASP A 162 4.44 -2.14 -18.27
C ASP A 162 4.35 -3.23 -17.17
N ARG A 163 5.36 -3.44 -16.31
CA ARG A 163 5.55 -4.62 -15.44
C ARG A 163 5.06 -4.46 -13.99
N MET A 164 4.67 -3.28 -13.52
CA MET A 164 4.08 -3.18 -12.17
C MET A 164 2.62 -3.66 -12.14
N ILE A 165 1.94 -3.64 -13.30
CA ILE A 165 0.63 -4.27 -13.47
C ILE A 165 0.76 -5.77 -13.18
N ASP A 166 1.84 -6.41 -13.66
CA ASP A 166 2.16 -7.80 -13.36
C ASP A 166 2.45 -8.03 -11.87
N ILE A 167 3.00 -7.05 -11.14
CA ILE A 167 3.27 -7.18 -9.68
C ILE A 167 1.99 -7.14 -8.83
N ILE A 168 0.93 -6.47 -9.30
CA ILE A 168 -0.40 -6.52 -8.71
C ILE A 168 -1.06 -7.89 -8.99
N GLU A 169 -0.66 -8.56 -10.08
CA GLU A 169 -1.18 -9.85 -10.56
C GLU A 169 -0.40 -11.09 -10.07
N GLU A 170 0.92 -11.02 -9.94
CA GLU A 170 1.84 -12.15 -9.78
C GLU A 170 2.44 -12.25 -8.36
N TRP A 171 1.59 -12.35 -7.35
CA TRP A 171 1.98 -13.20 -6.22
C TRP A 171 1.31 -14.55 -6.36
N GLN A 172 1.84 -15.35 -7.28
CA GLN A 172 1.62 -16.80 -7.25
C GLN A 172 2.52 -17.37 -6.16
N PRO A 173 2.00 -17.98 -5.08
CA PRO A 173 2.84 -18.72 -4.17
C PRO A 173 3.53 -19.82 -4.99
N ARG A 174 4.85 -19.77 -5.10
CA ARG A 174 5.60 -20.94 -5.54
C ARG A 174 5.47 -21.97 -4.42
N TYR A 175 4.62 -22.98 -4.66
CA TYR A 175 4.52 -24.17 -3.83
C TYR A 175 5.87 -24.88 -3.72
#